data_AF-A0A7Y5UXT8-F1
#
_entry.id   AF-A0A7Y5UXT8-F1
#
_cell.length_a   1.000
_cell.length_b   1.000
_cell.length_c   1.000
_cell.angle_alpha   90.00
_cell.angle_beta   90.00
_cell.angle_gamma   90.00
#
_symmetry.space_group_name_H-M   'P 1'
#
loop_
_entity.id
_entity.type
_entity.pdbx_description
1 polymer ?
#
loop_
_entity_poly.entity_id
_entity_poly.type
_entity_poly.pdbx_seq_one_letter_code
_entity_poly.pdbx_strand_id
1 'polypeptide(L)'
;MTTWVEVRTAVLAANAAAVRAYLGPQTSLCAVVKANGYGHGAVLAAEAFLAGGADRLAVTTVAEAVELRDGGIAERILLLASHAA
;
A
#
# COMPACT_ATOMS: atom_id res chain seq x y z
N MET A 1 9.18 27.52 11.47
CA MET A 1 10.03 26.37 11.82
C MET A 1 9.61 25.21 10.92
N THR A 2 10.51 24.65 10.11
CA THR A 2 10.19 23.56 9.19
C THR A 2 10.58 22.23 9.82
N THR A 3 9.60 21.37 10.10
CA THR A 3 9.79 19.98 10.55
C THR A 3 9.32 19.06 9.43
N TRP A 4 10.05 17.97 9.18
CA TRP A 4 9.78 17.05 8.08
C TRP A 4 9.95 15.59 8.51
N VAL A 5 9.41 14.68 7.70
CA VAL A 5 9.55 13.22 7.83
C VAL A 5 10.09 12.67 6.51
N GLU A 6 11.09 11.80 6.57
CA GLU A 6 11.61 11.07 5.40
C GLU A 6 11.14 9.63 5.42
N VAL A 7 10.68 9.18 4.26
CA VAL A 7 10.24 7.81 4.03
C VAL A 7 11.12 7.20 2.94
N ARG A 8 11.75 6.08 3.25
CA ARG A 8 12.62 5.35 2.32
C ARG A 8 11.81 4.26 1.62
N THR A 9 11.34 4.53 0.41
CA THR A 9 10.55 3.59 -0.43
C THR A 9 11.27 2.27 -0.67
N ALA A 10 12.59 2.31 -0.88
CA ALA A 10 13.40 1.10 -1.07
C ALA A 10 13.30 0.13 0.14
N VAL A 11 13.13 0.65 1.36
CA VAL A 11 12.96 -0.17 2.56
C VAL A 11 11.54 -0.77 2.61
N LEU A 12 10.52 -0.01 2.20
CA LEU A 12 9.16 -0.54 2.08
C LEU A 12 9.08 -1.69 1.07
N ALA A 13 9.70 -1.52 -0.10
CA ALA A 13 9.79 -2.55 -1.13
C ALA A 13 10.55 -3.79 -0.64
N ALA A 14 11.71 -3.60 0.00
CA ALA A 14 12.50 -4.70 0.56
C ALA A 14 11.73 -5.49 1.63
N ASN A 15 10.95 -4.81 2.48
CA ASN A 15 10.11 -5.45 3.48
C ASN A 15 9.00 -6.29 2.84
N ALA A 16 8.33 -5.78 1.81
CA ALA A 16 7.33 -6.55 1.07
C ALA A 16 7.96 -7.77 0.37
N ALA A 17 9.14 -7.61 -0.22
CA ALA A 17 9.86 -8.72 -0.85
C ALA A 17 10.28 -9.79 0.17
N ALA A 18 10.71 -9.38 1.36
CA ALA A 18 11.02 -10.30 2.45
C ALA A 18 9.79 -11.10 2.88
N VAL A 19 8.63 -10.44 3.06
CA VAL A 19 7.37 -11.13 3.37
C VAL A 19 7.00 -12.10 2.25
N ARG A 20 7.07 -11.66 0.98
CA ARG A 20 6.78 -12.51 -0.19
C ARG A 20 7.63 -13.79 -0.20
N ALA A 21 8.90 -13.70 0.16
CA ALA A 21 9.80 -14.85 0.20
C ALA A 21 9.39 -15.95 1.22
N TYR A 22 8.59 -15.59 2.23
CA TYR A 22 8.02 -16.56 3.19
C TYR A 22 6.69 -17.15 2.73
N LEU A 23 6.07 -16.61 1.67
CA LEU A 23 4.77 -17.07 1.20
C LEU A 23 4.92 -18.24 0.23
N GLY A 24 3.95 -19.16 0.26
CA GLY A 24 3.83 -20.19 -0.77
C GLY A 24 3.50 -19.57 -2.14
N PRO A 25 3.81 -20.26 -3.26
CA PRO A 25 3.70 -19.70 -4.61
C PRO A 25 2.25 -19.33 -5.02
N GLN A 26 1.24 -19.88 -4.33
CA GLN A 26 -0.17 -19.60 -4.60
C GLN A 26 -0.78 -18.59 -3.61
N THR A 27 0.00 -18.08 -2.66
CA THR A 27 -0.50 -17.15 -1.64
C THR A 27 -0.33 -15.71 -2.10
N SER A 28 -1.44 -15.00 -2.26
CA SER A 28 -1.40 -13.57 -2.60
C SER A 28 -0.94 -12.72 -1.42
N LEU A 29 -0.12 -11.71 -1.70
CA LEU A 29 0.29 -10.68 -0.75
C LEU A 29 -0.58 -9.42 -0.97
N CYS A 30 -1.32 -9.03 0.07
CA CYS A 30 -2.13 -7.80 0.08
C CYS A 30 -1.45 -6.77 0.99
N ALA A 31 -1.00 -5.65 0.42
CA ALA A 31 -0.42 -4.56 1.21
C ALA A 31 -1.52 -3.61 1.66
N VAL A 32 -1.65 -3.40 2.97
CA VAL A 32 -2.66 -2.50 3.55
C VAL A 32 -2.06 -1.09 3.65
N VAL A 33 -2.59 -0.15 2.89
CA VAL A 33 -2.08 1.23 2.76
C VAL A 33 -3.07 2.29 3.24
N LYS A 34 -4.01 1.90 4.11
CA LYS A 34 -4.93 2.82 4.79
C LYS A 34 -4.20 3.89 5.61
N ALA A 35 -4.93 4.92 6.03
CA ALA A 35 -4.45 6.03 6.84
C ALA A 35 -3.21 6.69 6.23
N ASN A 36 -3.28 7.04 4.95
CA ASN A 36 -2.18 7.63 4.20
C ASN A 36 -0.91 6.74 4.19
N GLY A 37 -1.06 5.44 3.92
CA GLY A 37 0.06 4.49 4.02
C GLY A 37 0.63 4.40 5.44
N TYR A 38 -0.21 4.45 6.47
CA TYR A 38 0.21 4.56 7.88
C TYR A 38 1.10 5.80 8.14
N GLY A 39 0.80 6.92 7.48
CA GLY A 39 1.55 8.17 7.57
C GLY A 39 2.78 8.26 6.66
N HIS A 40 3.06 7.22 5.86
CA HIS A 40 4.19 7.21 4.92
C HIS A 40 3.89 7.90 3.59
N GLY A 41 2.62 8.17 3.29
CA GLY A 41 2.13 8.57 1.97
C GLY A 41 1.41 7.40 1.27
N ALA A 42 0.13 7.55 0.94
CA ALA A 42 -0.69 6.47 0.40
C ALA A 42 -0.14 5.92 -0.93
N VAL A 43 0.00 6.79 -1.93
CA VAL A 43 0.48 6.43 -3.27
C VAL A 43 1.94 5.98 -3.22
N LEU A 44 2.79 6.72 -2.51
CA LEU A 44 4.22 6.39 -2.33
C LEU A 44 4.43 5.01 -1.70
N ALA A 45 3.67 4.67 -0.65
CA ALA A 45 3.76 3.36 -0.02
C ALA A 45 3.18 2.26 -0.92
N ALA A 46 2.06 2.53 -1.60
CA ALA A 46 1.43 1.59 -2.53
C ALA A 46 2.40 1.17 -3.64
N GLU A 47 3.01 2.12 -4.35
CA GLU A 47 3.98 1.84 -5.41
C GLU A 47 5.18 1.03 -4.88
N ALA A 48 5.70 1.41 -3.71
CA ALA A 48 6.83 0.70 -3.11
C ALA A 48 6.49 -0.74 -2.75
N PHE A 49 5.31 -1.00 -2.17
CA PHE A 49 4.90 -2.36 -1.84
C PHE A 49 4.58 -3.20 -3.08
N LEU A 50 4.01 -2.60 -4.12
CA LEU A 50 3.80 -3.26 -5.42
C LEU A 50 5.13 -3.63 -6.08
N ALA A 51 6.11 -2.71 -6.08
CA ALA A 51 7.47 -2.99 -6.55
C ALA A 51 8.17 -4.08 -5.72
N GLY A 52 7.88 -4.15 -4.42
CA GLY A 52 8.30 -5.23 -3.53
C GLY A 52 7.55 -6.56 -3.72
N GLY A 53 6.61 -6.62 -4.66
CA GLY A 53 5.89 -7.83 -5.03
C GLY A 53 4.59 -8.04 -4.29
N ALA A 54 3.91 -7.01 -3.78
CA ALA A 54 2.49 -7.14 -3.40
C ALA A 54 1.61 -7.35 -4.66
N ASP A 55 0.56 -8.17 -4.56
CA ASP A 55 -0.37 -8.45 -5.68
C ASP A 55 -1.54 -7.47 -5.76
N ARG A 56 -1.86 -6.87 -4.61
CA ARG A 56 -3.05 -6.03 -4.42
C ARG A 56 -2.88 -5.15 -3.19
N LEU A 57 -3.75 -4.16 -3.10
CA LEU A 57 -3.76 -3.19 -2.02
C LEU A 57 -5.05 -3.29 -1.21
N ALA A 58 -5.03 -2.76 0.00
CA ALA A 58 -6.23 -2.63 0.82
C ALA A 58 -6.28 -1.29 1.56
N VAL A 59 -7.49 -0.74 1.69
CA VAL A 59 -7.80 0.53 2.35
C VAL A 59 -9.06 0.39 3.22
N THR A 60 -9.38 1.43 3.99
CA THR A 60 -10.55 1.44 4.89
C THR A 60 -11.66 2.39 4.45
N THR A 61 -11.42 3.32 3.54
CA THR A 61 -12.45 4.23 3.00
C THR A 61 -12.44 4.27 1.47
N VAL A 62 -13.55 4.72 0.88
CA VAL A 62 -13.61 4.96 -0.57
C VAL A 62 -12.71 6.14 -0.95
N ALA A 63 -12.62 7.17 -0.11
CA ALA A 63 -11.73 8.31 -0.36
C ALA A 63 -10.26 7.89 -0.49
N GLU A 64 -9.78 6.98 0.38
CA GLU A 64 -8.44 6.40 0.26
C GLU A 64 -8.28 5.59 -1.04
N ALA A 65 -9.31 4.85 -1.45
CA ALA A 65 -9.27 4.11 -2.72
C ALA A 65 -9.20 5.06 -3.93
N VAL A 66 -9.96 6.16 -3.90
CA VAL A 66 -9.96 7.20 -4.95
C VAL A 66 -8.60 7.88 -5.01
N GLU A 67 -8.00 8.25 -3.87
CA GLU A 67 -6.65 8.83 -3.83
C GLU A 67 -5.61 7.93 -4.54
N LEU A 68 -5.67 6.61 -4.31
CA LEU A 68 -4.80 5.67 -5.01
C LEU A 68 -5.08 5.65 -6.53
N ARG A 69 -6.34 5.71 -6.95
CA ARG A 69 -6.70 5.76 -8.38
C ARG A 69 -6.23 7.04 -9.06
N ASP A 70 -6.40 8.18 -8.41
CA ASP A 70 -5.91 9.47 -8.91
C ASP A 70 -4.37 9.50 -8.96
N GLY A 71 -3.72 8.76 -8.05
CA GLY A 71 -2.29 8.48 -8.08
C GLY A 71 -1.81 7.49 -9.14
N GLY A 72 -2.71 7.00 -10.02
CA GLY A 72 -2.35 6.12 -11.14
C GLY A 72 -2.23 4.63 -10.79
N ILE A 73 -2.54 4.23 -9.55
CA ILE A 73 -2.58 2.81 -9.18
C ILE A 73 -3.72 2.12 -9.93
N ALA A 74 -3.41 1.06 -10.68
CA ALA A 74 -4.37 0.29 -11.47
C ALA A 74 -4.70 -1.07 -10.85
N GLU A 75 -3.92 -1.51 -9.88
CA GLU A 75 -4.02 -2.81 -9.22
C GLU A 75 -5.33 -2.93 -8.41
N ARG A 76 -5.69 -4.15 -8.02
CA ARG A 76 -6.91 -4.39 -7.24
C ARG A 76 -6.77 -3.73 -5.86
N ILE A 77 -7.78 -2.93 -5.49
CA ILE A 77 -7.89 -2.29 -4.17
C ILE A 77 -9.07 -2.93 -3.45
N LEU A 78 -8.81 -3.55 -2.30
CA LEU A 78 -9.82 -4.10 -1.41
C LEU A 78 -10.25 -3.04 -0.39
N LEU A 79 -11.55 -2.77 -0.31
CA LEU A 79 -12.11 -2.02 0.81
C LEU A 79 -12.36 -2.98 1.98
N LEU A 80 -11.65 -2.80 3.10
CA LEU A 80 -11.73 -3.68 4.28
C LEU A 80 -12.97 -3.40 5.15
N ALA A 81 -13.56 -2.21 5.03
CA ALA A 81 -14.66 -1.78 5.88
C ALA A 81 -16.00 -2.41 5.45
N SER A 82 -16.87 -2.65 6.41
CA SER A 82 -18.21 -3.20 6.18
C SER A 82 -19.20 -2.18 5.63
N HIS A 83 -18.86 -0.89 5.63
CA HIS A 83 -19.65 0.20 5.03
C HIS A 83 -18.69 1.21 4.39
N ALA A 84 -19.01 1.60 3.15
CA ALA A 84 -18.41 2.75 2.49
C ALA A 84 -19.13 4.00 3.00
N ALA A 85 -18.50 4.72 3.93
CA ALA A 85 -18.88 6.10 4.26
C ALA A 85 -18.22 7.06 3.26
#